data_AF-A0A843VSB3-F1
#
_entry.id   AF-A0A843VSB3-F1
#
_cell.length_a   1.000
_cell.length_b   1.000
_cell.length_c   1.000
_cell.angle_alpha   90.00
_cell.angle_beta   90.00
_cell.angle_gamma   90.00
#
_symmetry.space_group_name_H-M   'P 1'
#
loop_
_entity.id
_entity.type
_entity.pdbx_description
1 polymer ?
#
loop_
_entity_poly.entity_id
_entity_poly.type
_entity_poly.pdbx_seq_one_letter_code
_entity_poly.pdbx_strand_id
1 'polypeptide(L)' 'MATGALKGVALIAGAPGVKGSLHFFQDNTTGHTHVTGKITGLAPGFHGFHIHAFGDTTNGCNSTGGPPSFYLSPYV' A
#
# COMPACT_ATOMS: atom_id res chain seq x y z
N MET A 1 -8.59 18.23 0.79
CA MET A 1 -9.00 16.89 1.27
C MET A 1 -9.41 16.09 0.04
N ALA A 2 -8.95 14.85 -0.10
CA ALA A 2 -9.32 14.02 -1.25
C ALA A 2 -10.85 13.90 -1.30
N THR A 3 -11.45 14.25 -2.43
CA THR A 3 -12.89 14.18 -2.70
C THR A 3 -13.39 12.75 -2.92
N GLY A 4 -12.50 11.77 -2.78
CA GLY A 4 -12.76 10.35 -3.00
C GLY A 4 -13.31 9.61 -1.79
N ALA A 5 -14.03 8.52 -2.06
CA ALA A 5 -14.54 7.61 -1.02
C ALA A 5 -13.44 6.66 -0.53
N LEU A 6 -13.50 6.26 0.73
CA LEU A 6 -12.64 5.20 1.26
C LEU A 6 -12.94 3.89 0.53
N LYS A 7 -11.94 3.30 -0.11
CA LYS A 7 -12.05 2.05 -0.87
C LYS A 7 -11.33 0.88 -0.22
N GLY A 8 -10.32 1.14 0.59
CA GLY A 8 -9.55 0.08 1.22
C GLY A 8 -8.74 0.56 2.42
N VAL A 9 -8.45 -0.38 3.29
CA VAL A 9 -7.55 -0.21 4.43
C VAL A 9 -6.55 -1.36 4.42
N ALA A 10 -5.26 -1.04 4.47
CA ALA A 10 -4.21 -2.02 4.66
C ALA A 10 -3.62 -1.87 6.07
N LEU A 11 -3.60 -2.96 6.82
CA LEU A 11 -2.89 -3.03 8.10
C LEU A 11 -1.50 -3.58 7.87
N ILE A 12 -0.50 -2.88 8.40
CA ILE A 12 0.90 -3.25 8.28
C ILE A 12 1.34 -3.79 9.64
N ALA A 13 1.78 -5.04 9.63
CA ALA A 13 2.45 -5.69 10.76
C ALA A 13 3.63 -6.50 10.21
N GLY A 14 4.81 -6.31 10.77
CA GLY A 14 6.04 -6.94 10.29
C GLY A 14 7.06 -7.15 11.39
N ALA A 15 8.33 -6.84 11.10
CA ALA A 15 9.44 -6.93 12.05
C ALA A 15 9.11 -6.25 13.40
N PRO A 16 9.74 -6.67 14.51
CA PRO A 16 9.43 -6.15 15.84
C PRO A 16 9.41 -4.63 15.89
N GLY A 17 8.24 -4.06 16.20
CA GLY A 17 8.04 -2.62 16.33
C GLY A 17 7.49 -1.92 15.08
N VAL A 18 7.61 -2.50 13.87
CA VAL A 18 7.06 -1.90 12.65
C VAL A 18 5.59 -2.23 12.50
N LYS A 19 4.75 -1.20 12.59
CA LYS A 19 3.30 -1.32 12.44
C LYS A 19 2.66 -0.03 11.94
N GLY A 20 1.53 -0.17 11.27
CA GLY A 20 0.80 0.97 10.76
C GLY A 20 -0.51 0.62 10.09
N SER A 21 -1.19 1.64 9.60
CA SER A 21 -2.36 1.51 8.75
C SER A 21 -2.30 2.51 7.61
N LEU A 22 -2.77 2.07 6.44
CA LEU A 22 -2.90 2.90 5.25
C LEU A 22 -4.35 2.85 4.76
N HIS A 23 -4.84 4.00 4.35
CA HIS A 23 -6.18 4.20 3.81
C HIS A 23 -6.05 4.61 2.35
N PHE A 24 -6.88 4.00 1.51
CA PHE A 24 -6.92 4.25 0.06
C PHE A 24 -8.23 4.93 -0.26
N PHE A 25 -8.16 6.19 -0.69
CA PHE A 25 -9.30 6.98 -1.12
C PHE A 25 -9.24 7.14 -2.63
N GLN A 26 -10.24 6.62 -3.34
CA GLN A 26 -10.28 6.77 -4.79
C GLN A 26 -11.22 7.91 -5.16
N ASP A 27 -10.66 8.90 -5.86
CA ASP A 27 -11.42 10.00 -6.42
C ASP A 27 -12.25 9.49 -7.61
N ASN A 28 -13.57 9.71 -7.55
CA ASN A 28 -14.50 9.21 -8.56
C ASN A 28 -14.52 10.04 -9.85
N THR A 29 -13.91 11.23 -9.86
CA THR A 29 -13.86 12.12 -11.03
C THR A 29 -12.59 11.92 -11.83
N THR A 30 -11.46 11.73 -11.14
CA THR A 30 -10.14 11.58 -11.75
C THR A 30 -9.68 10.12 -11.84
N GLY A 31 -10.26 9.22 -11.04
CA GLY A 31 -9.82 7.83 -10.92
C GLY A 31 -8.55 7.65 -10.06
N HIS A 32 -7.89 8.74 -9.66
CA HIS A 32 -6.67 8.70 -8.86
C HIS A 32 -6.93 8.15 -7.45
N THR A 33 -5.96 7.40 -6.93
CA THR A 33 -6.00 6.88 -5.56
C THR A 33 -5.06 7.68 -4.67
N HIS A 34 -5.64 8.36 -3.68
CA HIS A 34 -4.91 9.01 -2.62
C HIS A 34 -4.65 8.02 -1.49
N VAL A 35 -3.38 7.82 -1.15
CA VAL A 35 -2.96 6.92 -0.08
C VAL A 35 -2.48 7.76 1.10
N THR A 36 -3.05 7.54 2.27
CA THR A 36 -2.67 8.25 3.50
C THR A 36 -2.68 7.31 4.69
N GLY A 37 -1.85 7.57 5.70
CA GLY A 37 -1.80 6.75 6.90
C GLY A 37 -0.55 7.01 7.73
N LYS A 38 -0.28 6.12 8.68
CA LYS A 38 0.83 6.24 9.61
C LYS A 38 1.51 4.90 9.80
N ILE A 39 2.83 4.89 9.66
CA ILE A 39 3.70 3.76 9.99
C ILE A 39 4.66 4.20 11.10
N THR A 40 4.87 3.35 12.08
CA THR A 40 5.74 3.59 13.24
C THR A 40 6.77 2.48 13.36
N GLY A 41 7.87 2.74 14.09
CA GLY A 41 8.93 1.76 14.33
C GLY A 41 9.94 1.59 13.20
N LEU A 42 9.88 2.43 12.15
CA LEU A 42 10.87 2.47 11.09
C LEU A 42 12.16 3.16 11.59
N ALA A 43 13.31 2.68 11.11
CA ALA A 43 14.57 3.38 11.28
C ALA A 43 14.53 4.76 10.58
N PRO A 44 15.32 5.76 11.02
CA PRO A 44 15.41 7.03 10.31
C PRO A 44 15.83 6.85 8.84
N GLY A 45 15.19 7.60 7.93
CA GLY A 45 15.50 7.58 6.49
C GLY A 45 14.26 7.32 5.62
N PHE A 46 14.49 7.24 4.31
CA PHE A 46 13.46 6.87 3.34
C PHE A 46 13.33 5.35 3.24
N HIS A 47 12.09 4.88 3.13
CA HIS A 47 11.76 3.45 3.01
C HIS A 47 10.97 3.22 1.73
N GLY A 48 11.24 2.11 1.05
CA GLY A 48 10.47 1.70 -0.13
C GLY A 48 9.03 1.36 0.24
N PHE A 49 8.09 1.70 -0.64
CA PHE A 49 6.67 1.41 -0.46
C PHE A 49 6.08 0.89 -1.77
N HIS A 50 5.58 -0.35 -1.75
CA HIS A 50 5.07 -1.04 -2.93
C HIS A 50 3.77 -1.78 -2.58
N ILE A 51 2.90 -1.94 -3.58
CA ILE A 51 1.86 -2.97 -3.56
C ILE A 51 2.49 -4.26 -4.08
N HIS A 52 2.17 -5.41 -3.50
CA HIS A 52 2.66 -6.71 -3.95
C HIS A 52 1.54 -7.46 -4.70
N ALA A 53 1.92 -8.45 -5.51
CA ALA A 53 0.97 -9.17 -6.35
C ALA A 53 -0.05 -9.99 -5.55
N PHE A 54 0.35 -10.52 -4.39
CA PHE A 54 -0.49 -11.39 -3.57
C PHE A 54 -0.72 -10.80 -2.17
N GLY A 55 -1.95 -10.94 -1.67
CA GLY A 55 -2.31 -10.66 -0.29
C GLY A 55 -1.96 -11.80 0.69
N ASP A 56 -1.07 -12.71 0.28
CA ASP A 56 -0.67 -13.85 1.09
C ASP A 56 0.43 -13.45 2.09
N THR A 57 0.09 -13.54 3.37
CA THR A 57 1.00 -13.25 4.50
C THR A 57 1.27 -14.49 5.37
N THR A 58 0.93 -15.69 4.87
CA THR A 58 1.04 -16.96 5.63
C THR A 58 2.48 -17.32 6.00
N ASN A 59 3.47 -16.91 5.19
CA ASN A 59 4.91 -17.00 5.50
C ASN A 59 5.52 -15.60 5.68
N GLY A 60 4.82 -14.72 6.40
CA GLY A 60 5.18 -13.31 6.51
C GLY A 60 5.17 -12.61 5.14
N CYS A 61 6.04 -11.61 4.96
CA CYS A 61 6.10 -10.85 3.71
C CYS A 61 6.70 -11.65 2.53
N ASN A 62 7.34 -12.80 2.76
CA ASN A 62 7.96 -13.58 1.70
C ASN A 62 6.94 -14.19 0.72
N SER A 63 5.72 -14.49 1.17
CA SER A 63 4.65 -15.06 0.33
C SER A 63 3.90 -14.01 -0.52
N THR A 64 4.16 -12.72 -0.33
CA THR A 64 3.43 -11.65 -1.03
C THR A 64 3.80 -11.56 -2.52
N GLY A 65 4.86 -12.26 -2.95
CA GLY A 65 5.41 -12.19 -4.31
C GLY A 65 6.18 -10.90 -4.57
N GLY A 66 6.76 -10.79 -5.77
CA GLY A 66 7.39 -9.54 -6.21
C GLY A 66 6.38 -8.41 -6.43
N PRO A 67 6.86 -7.17 -6.69
CA PRO A 67 5.96 -6.10 -7.11
C PRO A 67 5.16 -6.56 -8.33
N PRO A 68 3.84 -6.30 -8.38
CA PRO A 68 3.03 -6.69 -9.51
C PRO A 68 3.62 -6.05 -10.76
N SER A 69 3.92 -6.88 -11.74
CA SER A 69 4.08 -6.47 -13.13
C SER A 69 2.73 -5.95 -13.63
N PHE A 70 2.26 -4.81 -13.10
CA PHE A 70 1.27 -4.02 -13.82
C PHE A 70 1.98 -3.56 -15.08
N TYR A 71 1.75 -4.27 -16.19
CA TYR A 71 1.97 -3.72 -17.51
C TYR A 71 1.05 -2.52 -17.57
N LEU A 72 1.58 -1.32 -17.27
CA LEU A 72 0.91 -0.09 -17.63
C LEU A 72 0.71 -0.19 -19.14
N SER A 73 -0.54 -0.39 -19.57
CA SER A 73 -0.89 -0.19 -20.96
C SER A 73 -0.35 1.21 -21.33
N PRO A 74 0.50 1.35 -22.37
CA PRO A 74 0.98 2.66 -22.80
C PRO A 74 -0.14 3.53 -23.39
N TYR A 75 -1.38 3.07 -23.33
CA TYR A 75 -2.58 3.81 -23.69
C TYR A 75 -3.52 3.89 -22.47
N VAL A 76 -3.23 4.84 -21.58
CA VAL A 76 -4.18 5.62 -20.77
C VAL A 76 -3.51 6.93 -20.38
#